data_AF-A0A927GID9-F1
#
_entry.id   AF-A0A927GID9-F1
#
_cell.length_a   1.000
_cell.length_b   1.000
_cell.length_c   1.000
_cell.angle_alpha   90.00
_cell.angle_beta   90.00
_cell.angle_gamma   90.00
#
_symmetry.space_group_name_H-M   'P 1'
#
loop_
_entity.id
_entity.type
_entity.pdbx_description
1 polymer ?
#
loop_
_entity_poly.entity_id
_entity_poly.type
_entity_poly.pdbx_seq_one_letter_code
_entity_poly.pdbx_strand_id
1 'polypeptide(L)'
;MKDVEASSNFAYMKKIALPETIVGLPHPWCVSSAIERHKQIEALNHSLDEVETVLNVLERCLQAQSKLTLPTGDSIPESLTEYWNFTTEWFAEKMPKVDDFDLTIIEEILKGEEIESPSEQMIEKVAELWLWSVAQDIANIALIWLEDALRKPKNTFLVSHLIAIASRYWQQVDSRLAQSLLSRSAMIGRQEALPLLNSVESNTSVASAIRQTAQDYREFILDSNNKN
;
A
#
# COMPACT_ATOMS: atom_id res chain seq x y z
N MET A 1 -55.56 -7.65 -4.60
CA MET A 1 -54.97 -6.34 -4.30
C MET A 1 -54.31 -6.39 -2.94
N LYS A 2 -53.00 -6.62 -2.92
CA LYS A 2 -52.06 -6.13 -1.91
C LYS A 2 -50.72 -6.07 -2.64
N ASP A 3 -50.46 -4.89 -3.19
CA ASP A 3 -49.20 -4.52 -3.79
C ASP A 3 -48.14 -4.51 -2.68
N VAL A 4 -47.10 -5.32 -2.86
CA VAL A 4 -45.86 -5.21 -2.11
C VAL A 4 -44.94 -4.41 -3.00
N GLU A 5 -44.88 -3.10 -2.74
CA GLU A 5 -43.84 -2.23 -3.26
C GLU A 5 -42.50 -2.70 -2.69
N ALA A 6 -41.76 -3.46 -3.49
CA ALA A 6 -40.34 -3.68 -3.28
C ALA A 6 -39.64 -2.35 -3.58
N SER A 7 -39.42 -1.56 -2.53
CA SER A 7 -38.62 -0.34 -2.57
C SER A 7 -37.20 -0.67 -3.04
N SER A 8 -36.98 -0.45 -4.33
CA SER A 8 -35.69 -0.39 -5.00
C SER A 8 -34.85 0.76 -4.41
N ASN A 9 -34.14 0.48 -3.32
CA ASN A 9 -33.00 1.27 -2.88
C ASN A 9 -31.72 0.72 -3.51
N PHE A 10 -31.63 0.77 -4.84
CA PHE A 10 -30.33 0.68 -5.54
C PHE A 10 -29.67 2.05 -5.41
N ALA A 11 -29.04 2.28 -4.25
CA ALA A 11 -28.15 3.41 -4.05
C ALA A 11 -27.02 3.32 -5.07
N TYR A 12 -26.77 4.44 -5.77
CA TYR A 12 -25.65 4.70 -6.66
C TYR A 12 -24.37 3.98 -6.20
N MET A 13 -24.04 2.82 -6.80
CA MET A 13 -22.76 2.17 -6.56
C MET A 13 -21.68 2.93 -7.31
N LYS A 14 -20.61 3.29 -6.58
CA LYS A 14 -19.46 4.00 -7.11
C LYS A 14 -18.66 3.00 -7.94
N LYS A 15 -18.77 3.11 -9.26
CA LYS A 15 -17.97 2.30 -10.19
C LYS A 15 -16.50 2.41 -9.82
N ILE A 16 -15.88 1.29 -9.42
CA ILE A 16 -14.46 1.28 -9.09
C ILE A 16 -13.64 1.60 -10.33
N ALA A 17 -12.65 2.48 -10.13
CA ALA A 17 -11.70 2.88 -11.14
C ALA A 17 -10.29 2.82 -10.55
N LEU A 18 -9.30 2.61 -11.43
CA LEU A 18 -7.90 2.71 -11.08
C LEU A 18 -7.62 4.10 -10.47
N PRO A 19 -7.09 4.21 -9.23
CA PRO A 19 -6.78 5.50 -8.65
C PRO A 19 -5.77 6.26 -9.53
N GLU A 20 -6.09 7.50 -9.90
CA GLU A 20 -5.23 8.35 -10.73
C GLU A 20 -3.80 8.46 -10.19
N THR A 21 -3.65 8.32 -8.88
CA THR A 21 -2.35 8.39 -8.20
C THR A 21 -1.44 7.24 -8.55
N ILE A 22 -1.93 6.06 -8.98
CA ILE A 22 -1.08 4.92 -9.39
C ILE A 22 -1.07 4.66 -10.90
N VAL A 23 -1.75 5.51 -11.69
CA VAL A 23 -1.72 5.45 -13.16
C VAL A 23 -0.36 5.87 -13.70
N GLY A 24 0.27 5.09 -14.56
CA GLY A 24 1.56 5.45 -15.17
C GLY A 24 2.69 5.50 -14.15
N LEU A 25 2.74 4.52 -13.24
CA LEU A 25 3.94 4.28 -12.44
C LEU A 25 5.12 3.91 -13.38
N PRO A 26 6.35 4.32 -13.05
CA PRO A 26 7.52 3.92 -13.83
C PRO A 26 7.79 2.43 -13.69
N HIS A 27 8.45 1.83 -14.67
CA HIS A 27 9.00 0.47 -14.52
C HIS A 27 10.15 0.48 -13.49
N PRO A 28 10.32 -0.56 -12.64
CA PRO A 28 9.52 -1.78 -12.52
C PRO A 28 8.26 -1.65 -11.65
N TRP A 29 8.01 -0.48 -11.07
CA TRP A 29 6.94 -0.22 -10.11
C TRP A 29 5.52 -0.38 -10.67
N CYS A 30 5.35 -0.30 -12.00
CA CYS A 30 4.06 -0.57 -12.67
C CYS A 30 3.77 -2.04 -12.95
N VAL A 31 4.72 -2.96 -12.76
CA VAL A 31 4.50 -4.40 -12.95
C VAL A 31 3.54 -4.91 -11.89
N SER A 32 2.52 -5.69 -12.23
CA SER A 32 1.53 -6.20 -11.27
C SER A 32 2.05 -7.36 -10.41
N SER A 33 2.76 -8.32 -11.02
CA SER A 33 3.34 -9.48 -10.31
C SER A 33 4.34 -9.02 -9.26
N ALA A 34 4.11 -9.42 -8.00
CA ALA A 34 5.02 -9.07 -6.92
C ALA A 34 6.36 -9.76 -7.10
N ILE A 35 6.35 -11.03 -7.50
CA ILE A 35 7.55 -11.83 -7.74
C ILE A 35 8.42 -11.18 -8.81
N GLU A 36 7.83 -10.79 -9.94
CA GLU A 36 8.58 -10.20 -11.05
C GLU A 36 9.06 -8.78 -10.74
N ARG A 37 8.21 -7.97 -10.11
CA ARG A 37 8.57 -6.63 -9.63
C ARG A 37 9.78 -6.68 -8.68
N HIS A 38 9.79 -7.61 -7.71
CA HIS A 38 10.88 -7.75 -6.74
C HIS A 38 12.22 -8.05 -7.43
N LYS A 39 12.25 -9.02 -8.36
CA LYS A 39 13.47 -9.37 -9.11
C LYS A 39 14.05 -8.19 -9.88
N GLN A 40 13.18 -7.36 -10.46
CA GLN A 40 13.62 -6.21 -11.24
C GLN A 40 14.09 -5.06 -10.35
N ILE A 41 13.47 -4.86 -9.18
CA ILE A 41 13.90 -3.87 -8.18
C ILE A 41 15.30 -4.17 -7.64
N GLU A 42 15.66 -5.45 -7.47
CA GLU A 42 17.01 -5.86 -7.05
C GLU A 42 18.12 -5.38 -8.02
N ALA A 43 17.78 -5.13 -9.29
CA ALA A 43 18.72 -4.64 -10.29
C ALA A 43 18.83 -3.10 -10.33
N LEU A 44 17.99 -2.37 -9.60
CA LEU A 44 18.02 -0.91 -9.57
C LEU A 44 19.27 -0.39 -8.85
N ASN A 45 19.83 0.71 -9.34
CA ASN A 45 20.96 1.37 -8.70
C ASN A 45 20.48 2.41 -7.68
N HIS A 46 21.32 2.77 -6.71
CA HIS A 46 20.99 3.78 -5.70
C HIS A 46 21.36 5.20 -6.15
N SER A 47 21.12 5.55 -7.43
CA SER A 47 21.34 6.93 -7.90
C SER A 47 20.31 7.90 -7.31
N LEU A 48 20.64 9.19 -7.35
CA LEU A 48 19.75 10.25 -6.84
C LEU A 48 18.38 10.22 -7.54
N ASP A 49 18.39 10.16 -8.87
CA ASP A 49 17.18 10.16 -9.71
C ASP A 49 16.30 8.94 -9.40
N GLU A 50 16.92 7.78 -9.15
CA GLU A 50 16.17 6.58 -8.76
C GLU A 50 15.56 6.76 -7.37
N VAL A 51 16.29 7.28 -6.38
CA VAL A 51 15.75 7.52 -5.04
C VAL A 51 14.57 8.51 -5.07
N GLU A 52 14.65 9.57 -5.86
CA GLU A 52 13.53 10.51 -6.06
C GLU A 52 12.33 9.81 -6.71
N THR A 53 12.59 8.95 -7.69
CA THR A 53 11.56 8.12 -8.34
C THR A 53 10.87 7.21 -7.33
N VAL A 54 11.64 6.51 -6.48
CA VAL A 54 11.08 5.60 -5.48
C VAL A 54 10.30 6.35 -4.39
N LEU A 55 10.75 7.54 -3.96
CA LEU A 55 10.00 8.38 -3.03
C LEU A 55 8.65 8.81 -3.61
N ASN A 56 8.63 9.21 -4.89
CA ASN A 56 7.38 9.56 -5.59
C ASN A 56 6.46 8.34 -5.73
N VAL A 57 7.00 7.16 -6.08
CA VAL A 57 6.23 5.91 -6.14
C VAL A 57 5.61 5.59 -4.77
N LEU A 58 6.40 5.66 -3.70
CA LEU A 58 5.93 5.44 -2.33
C LEU A 58 4.77 6.38 -1.99
N GLU A 59 4.93 7.69 -2.21
CA GLU A 59 3.89 8.68 -1.91
C GLU A 59 2.60 8.43 -2.70
N ARG A 60 2.73 8.12 -3.99
CA ARG A 60 1.61 7.80 -4.89
C ARG A 60 0.83 6.57 -4.43
N CYS A 61 1.52 5.53 -3.97
CA CYS A 61 0.92 4.31 -3.44
C CYS A 61 0.24 4.55 -2.08
N LEU A 62 0.88 5.29 -1.16
CA LEU A 62 0.28 5.69 0.11
C LEU A 62 -1.00 6.53 -0.10
N GLN A 63 -0.98 7.43 -1.09
CA GLN A 63 -2.14 8.23 -1.45
C GLN A 63 -3.26 7.41 -2.10
N ALA A 64 -2.93 6.37 -2.88
CA ALA A 64 -3.95 5.45 -3.39
C ALA A 64 -4.61 4.70 -2.22
N GLN A 65 -3.81 4.16 -1.31
CA GLN A 65 -4.33 3.41 -0.17
C GLN A 65 -5.19 4.24 0.76
N SER A 66 -4.87 5.51 0.99
CA SER A 66 -5.72 6.36 1.83
C SER A 66 -7.11 6.64 1.24
N LYS A 67 -7.31 6.33 -0.05
CA LYS A 67 -8.58 6.50 -0.77
C LYS A 67 -9.30 5.17 -1.04
N LEU A 68 -8.60 4.05 -0.91
CA LEU A 68 -9.16 2.72 -1.11
C LEU A 68 -9.77 2.22 0.19
N THR A 69 -10.94 1.59 0.10
CA THR A 69 -11.57 0.95 1.26
C THR A 69 -11.15 -0.51 1.28
N LEU A 70 -10.48 -0.96 2.34
CA LEU A 70 -10.20 -2.38 2.49
C LEU A 70 -11.55 -3.13 2.61
N PRO A 71 -11.89 -4.05 1.70
CA PRO A 71 -13.13 -4.82 1.79
C PRO A 71 -13.15 -5.66 3.06
N THR A 72 -14.33 -5.78 3.67
CA THR A 72 -14.57 -6.77 4.73
C THR A 72 -14.51 -8.18 4.15
N GLY A 73 -13.91 -9.13 4.87
CA GLY A 73 -13.68 -10.50 4.40
C GLY A 73 -14.93 -11.20 3.84
N ASP A 74 -16.09 -10.93 4.42
CA ASP A 74 -17.38 -11.53 4.02
C ASP A 74 -17.84 -11.15 2.60
N SER A 75 -17.21 -10.15 1.98
CA SER A 75 -17.56 -9.66 0.63
C SER A 75 -16.73 -10.29 -0.49
N ILE A 76 -15.72 -11.08 -0.13
CA ILE A 76 -14.80 -11.74 -1.05
C ILE A 76 -14.99 -13.26 -0.90
N PRO A 77 -15.05 -14.03 -1.99
CA PRO A 77 -15.09 -15.49 -1.92
C PRO A 77 -13.95 -16.05 -1.07
N GLU A 78 -14.27 -16.98 -0.18
CA GLU A 78 -13.30 -17.57 0.76
C GLU A 78 -12.10 -18.19 0.02
N SER A 79 -12.36 -18.90 -1.09
CA SER A 79 -11.31 -19.48 -1.95
C SER A 79 -10.29 -18.45 -2.41
N LEU A 80 -10.74 -17.26 -2.80
CA LEU A 80 -9.84 -16.18 -3.20
C LEU A 80 -9.05 -15.64 -2.01
N THR A 81 -9.66 -15.53 -0.84
CA THR A 81 -8.96 -15.03 0.36
C THR A 81 -7.91 -16.01 0.89
N GLU A 82 -8.21 -17.31 0.88
CA GLU A 82 -7.28 -18.36 1.33
C GLU A 82 -6.04 -18.45 0.44
N TYR A 83 -6.22 -18.25 -0.87
CA TYR A 83 -5.16 -18.36 -1.87
C TYR A 83 -4.79 -17.00 -2.48
N TRP A 84 -4.99 -15.90 -1.75
CA TRP A 84 -4.87 -14.54 -2.31
C TRP A 84 -3.54 -14.28 -3.02
N ASN A 85 -2.43 -14.80 -2.49
CA ASN A 85 -1.12 -14.67 -3.13
C ASN A 85 -1.06 -15.34 -4.52
N PHE A 86 -1.72 -16.48 -4.71
CA PHE A 86 -1.83 -17.13 -6.02
C PHE A 86 -2.79 -16.35 -6.92
N THR A 87 -3.92 -15.90 -6.38
CA THR A 87 -4.88 -15.07 -7.11
C THR A 87 -4.26 -13.79 -7.63
N THR A 88 -3.42 -13.10 -6.84
CA THR A 88 -2.71 -11.89 -7.28
C THR A 88 -1.75 -12.15 -8.43
N GLU A 89 -1.13 -13.33 -8.49
CA GLU A 89 -0.27 -13.71 -9.62
C GLU A 89 -1.10 -14.06 -10.86
N TRP A 90 -2.26 -14.71 -10.72
CA TRP A 90 -3.18 -14.91 -11.84
C TRP A 90 -3.72 -13.59 -12.39
N PHE A 91 -4.05 -12.63 -11.51
CA PHE A 91 -4.37 -11.27 -11.94
C PHE A 91 -3.20 -10.65 -12.71
N ALA A 92 -1.96 -10.84 -12.25
CA ALA A 92 -0.79 -10.32 -12.94
C ALA A 92 -0.52 -10.98 -14.30
N GLU A 93 -0.92 -12.22 -14.53
CA GLU A 93 -0.84 -12.85 -15.86
C GLU A 93 -1.79 -12.20 -16.88
N LYS A 94 -2.96 -11.74 -16.41
CA LYS A 94 -3.99 -11.12 -17.26
C LYS A 94 -3.89 -9.60 -17.34
N MET A 95 -3.40 -8.98 -16.28
CA MET A 95 -3.12 -7.54 -16.16
C MET A 95 -1.64 -7.36 -15.78
N PRO A 96 -0.69 -7.53 -16.72
CA PRO A 96 0.75 -7.49 -16.43
C PRO A 96 1.23 -6.18 -15.81
N LYS A 97 0.55 -5.07 -16.11
CA LYS A 97 0.77 -3.77 -15.50
C LYS A 97 -0.45 -3.30 -14.73
N VAL A 98 -0.20 -2.45 -13.74
CA VAL A 98 -1.26 -1.77 -12.97
C VAL A 98 -2.22 -0.99 -13.89
N ASP A 99 -1.68 -0.39 -14.95
CA ASP A 99 -2.46 0.36 -15.96
C ASP A 99 -3.37 -0.53 -16.83
N ASP A 100 -3.14 -1.84 -16.84
CA ASP A 100 -3.98 -2.82 -17.55
C ASP A 100 -5.25 -3.17 -16.76
N PHE A 101 -5.53 -2.47 -15.66
CA PHE A 101 -6.70 -2.70 -14.81
C PHE A 101 -8.02 -2.69 -15.59
N ASP A 102 -8.73 -3.81 -15.55
CA ASP A 102 -10.03 -3.97 -16.20
C ASP A 102 -10.95 -4.85 -15.34
N LEU A 103 -12.16 -4.36 -15.06
CA LEU A 103 -13.18 -5.09 -14.28
C LEU A 103 -13.67 -6.35 -15.01
N THR A 104 -13.61 -6.39 -16.35
CA THR A 104 -13.98 -7.58 -17.12
C THR A 104 -13.03 -8.74 -16.86
N ILE A 105 -11.74 -8.48 -16.67
CA ILE A 105 -10.75 -9.50 -16.29
C ILE A 105 -11.03 -10.01 -14.87
N ILE A 106 -11.42 -9.13 -13.95
CA ILE A 106 -11.82 -9.54 -12.59
C ILE A 106 -13.04 -10.47 -12.64
N GLU A 107 -14.04 -10.13 -13.45
CA GLU A 107 -15.23 -10.95 -13.67
C GLU A 107 -14.87 -12.33 -14.27
N GLU A 108 -13.99 -12.37 -15.27
CA GLU A 108 -13.53 -13.62 -15.89
C GLU A 108 -12.82 -14.55 -14.89
N ILE A 109 -11.96 -14.00 -14.03
CA ILE A 109 -11.27 -14.78 -13.00
C ILE A 109 -12.25 -15.31 -11.96
N LEU A 110 -13.24 -14.50 -11.54
CA LEU A 110 -14.29 -14.96 -10.63
C LEU A 110 -15.11 -16.11 -11.23
N LYS A 111 -15.45 -16.04 -12.52
CA LYS A 111 -16.14 -17.13 -13.22
C LYS A 111 -15.28 -18.40 -13.31
N GLY A 112 -13.96 -18.24 -13.42
CA GLY A 112 -12.99 -19.34 -13.37
C GLY A 112 -12.97 -20.09 -12.03
N GLU A 113 -13.34 -19.40 -10.95
CA GLU A 113 -13.47 -19.93 -9.57
C GLU A 113 -14.86 -20.53 -9.28
N GLU A 114 -15.53 -21.05 -10.31
CA GLU A 114 -16.87 -21.67 -10.22
C GLU A 114 -17.99 -20.72 -9.75
N ILE A 115 -17.76 -19.40 -9.77
CA ILE A 115 -18.80 -18.40 -9.51
C ILE A 115 -19.51 -18.09 -10.82
N GLU A 116 -20.56 -18.85 -11.15
CA GLU A 116 -21.24 -18.76 -12.46
C GLU A 116 -21.79 -17.36 -12.79
N SER A 117 -22.11 -16.54 -11.79
CA SER A 117 -22.66 -15.19 -11.96
C SER A 117 -22.22 -14.26 -10.84
N PRO A 118 -20.97 -13.77 -10.86
CA PRO A 118 -20.48 -12.85 -9.83
C PRO A 118 -21.28 -11.55 -9.86
N SER A 119 -21.67 -11.05 -8.69
CA SER A 119 -22.38 -9.77 -8.60
C SER A 119 -21.44 -8.60 -8.89
N GLU A 120 -22.00 -7.48 -9.37
CA GLU A 120 -21.23 -6.24 -9.58
C GLU A 120 -20.47 -5.81 -8.31
N GLN A 121 -21.13 -5.91 -7.15
CA GLN A 121 -20.52 -5.63 -5.86
C GLN A 121 -19.32 -6.55 -5.55
N MET A 122 -19.40 -7.84 -5.89
CA MET A 122 -18.29 -8.77 -5.68
C MET A 122 -17.10 -8.43 -6.59
N ILE A 123 -17.36 -8.13 -7.86
CA ILE A 123 -16.35 -7.71 -8.83
C ILE A 123 -15.64 -6.44 -8.32
N GLU A 124 -16.41 -5.44 -7.89
CA GLU A 124 -15.86 -4.22 -7.29
C GLU A 124 -15.03 -4.53 -6.04
N LYS A 125 -15.53 -5.34 -5.11
CA LYS A 125 -14.79 -5.64 -3.87
C LYS A 125 -13.48 -6.36 -4.14
N VAL A 126 -13.45 -7.32 -5.08
CA VAL A 126 -12.23 -8.01 -5.48
C VAL A 126 -11.27 -7.06 -6.19
N ALA A 127 -11.76 -6.18 -7.06
CA ALA A 127 -10.97 -5.15 -7.69
C ALA A 127 -10.35 -4.18 -6.67
N GLU A 128 -11.11 -3.74 -5.67
CA GLU A 128 -10.64 -2.87 -4.59
C GLU A 128 -9.55 -3.56 -3.77
N LEU A 129 -9.76 -4.83 -3.42
CA LEU A 129 -8.76 -5.63 -2.69
C LEU A 129 -7.47 -5.81 -3.50
N TRP A 130 -7.57 -6.07 -4.81
CA TRP A 130 -6.42 -6.19 -5.71
C TRP A 130 -5.62 -4.89 -5.77
N LEU A 131 -6.28 -3.76 -6.05
CA LEU A 131 -5.66 -2.44 -6.08
C LEU A 131 -5.00 -2.09 -4.74
N TRP A 132 -5.68 -2.40 -3.63
CA TRP A 132 -5.16 -2.16 -2.29
C TRP A 132 -3.90 -3.01 -2.04
N SER A 133 -3.92 -4.28 -2.43
CA SER A 133 -2.81 -5.23 -2.24
C SER A 133 -1.59 -4.85 -3.07
N VAL A 134 -1.79 -4.46 -4.34
CA VAL A 134 -0.71 -4.01 -5.22
C VAL A 134 -0.07 -2.73 -4.66
N ALA A 135 -0.87 -1.74 -4.26
CA ALA A 135 -0.35 -0.51 -3.67
C ALA A 135 0.38 -0.77 -2.34
N GLN A 136 -0.12 -1.71 -1.52
CA GLN A 136 0.52 -2.13 -0.26
C GLN A 136 1.90 -2.72 -0.51
N ASP A 137 1.99 -3.63 -1.47
CA ASP A 137 3.24 -4.33 -1.77
C ASP A 137 4.29 -3.36 -2.34
N ILE A 138 3.88 -2.53 -3.31
CA ILE A 138 4.75 -1.48 -3.88
C ILE A 138 5.27 -0.54 -2.78
N ALA A 139 4.41 -0.08 -1.87
CA ALA A 139 4.83 0.80 -0.78
C ALA A 139 5.83 0.10 0.16
N ASN A 140 5.58 -1.16 0.51
CA ASN A 140 6.48 -1.91 1.40
C ASN A 140 7.85 -2.16 0.75
N ILE A 141 7.89 -2.57 -0.52
CA ILE A 141 9.17 -2.81 -1.17
C ILE A 141 9.92 -1.50 -1.47
N ALA A 142 9.21 -0.42 -1.79
CA ALA A 142 9.80 0.92 -1.88
C ALA A 142 10.46 1.34 -0.56
N LEU A 143 9.80 1.10 0.59
CA LEU A 143 10.37 1.39 1.90
C LEU A 143 11.63 0.57 2.20
N ILE A 144 11.63 -0.72 1.86
CA ILE A 144 12.80 -1.60 2.04
C ILE A 144 13.97 -1.10 1.17
N TRP A 145 13.69 -0.81 -0.11
CA TRP A 145 14.69 -0.34 -1.03
C TRP A 145 15.26 1.03 -0.60
N LEU A 146 14.42 1.96 -0.15
CA LEU A 146 14.82 3.26 0.36
C LEU A 146 15.68 3.16 1.63
N GLU A 147 15.43 2.17 2.48
CA GLU A 147 16.26 1.91 3.67
C GLU A 147 17.70 1.61 3.28
N ASP A 148 17.91 0.77 2.27
CA ASP A 148 19.23 0.43 1.77
C ASP A 148 19.87 1.58 0.99
N ALA A 149 19.10 2.26 0.14
CA ALA A 149 19.59 3.37 -0.68
C ALA A 149 19.99 4.60 0.14
N LEU A 150 19.25 4.92 1.20
CA LEU A 150 19.50 6.09 2.05
C LEU A 150 20.42 5.79 3.24
N ARG A 151 20.93 4.56 3.37
CA ARG A 151 21.80 4.14 4.49
C ARG A 151 23.16 4.85 4.48
N LYS A 152 23.70 5.24 3.31
CA LYS A 152 25.05 5.84 3.13
C LYS A 152 25.20 6.61 1.77
N PRO A 153 25.94 7.73 1.70
CA PRO A 153 25.97 8.87 2.63
C PRO A 153 24.66 9.68 2.57
N LYS A 154 24.30 10.29 3.72
CA LYS A 154 23.03 10.99 3.93
C LYS A 154 22.83 12.14 2.95
N ASN A 155 21.90 11.99 2.03
CA ASN A 155 21.24 13.13 1.40
C ASN A 155 20.12 13.60 2.36
N THR A 156 20.41 14.61 3.17
CA THR A 156 19.47 15.15 4.18
C THR A 156 18.16 15.64 3.56
N PHE A 157 18.18 16.12 2.31
CA PHE A 157 16.97 16.52 1.61
C PHE A 157 16.04 15.33 1.34
N LEU A 158 16.58 14.22 0.83
CA LEU A 158 15.80 13.00 0.56
C LEU A 158 15.30 12.34 1.86
N VAL A 159 16.12 12.36 2.91
CA VAL A 159 15.72 11.89 4.24
C VAL A 159 14.56 12.72 4.79
N SER A 160 14.65 14.04 4.71
CA SER A 160 13.57 14.94 5.10
C SER A 160 12.30 14.72 4.26
N HIS A 161 12.44 14.43 2.96
CA HIS A 161 11.32 14.10 2.09
C HIS A 161 10.60 12.82 2.54
N LEU A 162 11.34 11.75 2.85
CA LEU A 162 10.76 10.52 3.40
C LEU A 162 10.00 10.77 4.72
N ILE A 163 10.59 11.54 5.65
CA ILE A 163 9.94 11.87 6.93
C ILE A 163 8.67 12.70 6.70
N ALA A 164 8.66 13.59 5.71
CA ALA A 164 7.48 14.38 5.34
C ALA A 164 6.36 13.50 4.78
N ILE A 165 6.69 12.53 3.93
CA ILE A 165 5.75 11.50 3.45
C ILE A 165 5.19 10.73 4.64
N ALA A 166 6.06 10.24 5.52
CA ALA A 166 5.66 9.48 6.71
C ALA A 166 4.70 10.27 7.60
N SER A 167 5.04 11.53 7.89
CA SER A 167 4.23 12.44 8.69
C SER A 167 2.83 12.67 8.12
N ARG A 168 2.70 12.67 6.78
CA ARG A 168 1.42 12.88 6.11
C ARG A 168 0.52 11.64 6.14
N TYR A 169 1.10 10.45 5.92
CA TYR A 169 0.31 9.26 5.59
C TYR A 169 0.16 8.24 6.72
N TRP A 170 0.94 8.28 7.80
CA TRP A 170 0.92 7.23 8.82
C TRP A 170 -0.46 6.98 9.46
N GLN A 171 -1.34 8.00 9.52
CA GLN A 171 -2.72 7.86 10.04
C GLN A 171 -3.74 7.42 8.99
N GLN A 172 -3.36 7.48 7.72
CA GLN A 172 -4.26 7.32 6.58
C GLN A 172 -4.12 5.94 5.92
N VAL A 173 -3.19 5.11 6.39
CA VAL A 173 -2.93 3.78 5.87
C VAL A 173 -3.18 2.73 6.94
N ASP A 174 -3.16 1.45 6.56
CA ASP A 174 -3.39 0.37 7.52
C ASP A 174 -2.29 0.31 8.59
N SER A 175 -2.59 -0.35 9.70
CA SER A 175 -1.70 -0.37 10.87
C SER A 175 -0.34 -1.01 10.57
N ARG A 176 -0.26 -2.01 9.68
CA ARG A 176 1.02 -2.66 9.34
C ARG A 176 1.89 -1.75 8.48
N LEU A 177 1.31 -1.08 7.48
CA LEU A 177 2.06 -0.13 6.67
C LEU A 177 2.47 1.10 7.48
N ALA A 178 1.60 1.60 8.36
CA ALA A 178 1.94 2.71 9.26
C ALA A 178 3.16 2.37 10.14
N GLN A 179 3.18 1.18 10.76
CA GLN A 179 4.33 0.72 11.53
C GLN A 179 5.60 0.61 10.68
N SER A 180 5.47 0.11 9.44
CA SER A 180 6.59 0.03 8.49
C SER A 180 7.13 1.40 8.09
N LEU A 181 6.25 2.36 7.83
CA LEU A 181 6.61 3.72 7.46
C LEU A 181 7.35 4.44 8.59
N LEU A 182 6.88 4.26 9.83
CA LEU A 182 7.50 4.84 11.03
C LEU A 182 8.87 4.21 11.33
N SER A 183 8.98 2.89 11.26
CA SER A 183 10.25 2.20 11.52
C SER A 183 11.34 2.59 10.53
N ARG A 184 11.06 2.57 9.21
CA ARG A 184 12.05 2.99 8.21
C ARG A 184 12.41 4.46 8.33
N SER A 185 11.44 5.33 8.59
CA SER A 185 11.71 6.75 8.85
C SER A 185 12.67 6.94 10.01
N ALA A 186 12.51 6.17 11.09
CA ALA A 186 13.42 6.20 12.24
C ALA A 186 14.82 5.66 11.91
N MET A 187 14.90 4.53 11.18
CA MET A 187 16.18 3.90 10.81
C MET A 187 17.02 4.77 9.88
N ILE A 188 16.37 5.43 8.93
CA ILE A 188 16.99 6.30 7.92
C ILE A 188 17.26 7.70 8.50
N GLY A 189 16.23 8.34 9.07
CA GLY A 189 16.27 9.72 9.55
C GLY A 189 17.01 9.92 10.87
N ARG A 190 17.02 8.89 11.73
CA ARG A 190 17.62 8.97 13.08
C ARG A 190 17.05 10.16 13.85
N GLN A 191 17.90 11.12 14.24
CA GLN A 191 17.50 12.31 14.98
C GLN A 191 16.41 13.13 14.28
N GLU A 192 16.45 13.20 12.95
CA GLU A 192 15.47 13.97 12.17
C GLU A 192 14.04 13.38 12.28
N ALA A 193 13.91 12.10 12.60
CA ALA A 193 12.62 11.43 12.74
C ALA A 193 11.99 11.60 14.14
N LEU A 194 12.74 12.08 15.15
CA LEU A 194 12.23 12.19 16.53
C LEU A 194 10.95 13.03 16.66
N PRO A 195 10.79 14.19 15.98
CA PRO A 195 9.54 14.95 16.06
C PRO A 195 8.32 14.14 15.61
N LEU A 196 8.46 13.36 14.54
CA LEU A 196 7.41 12.46 14.05
C LEU A 196 7.08 11.39 15.09
N LEU A 197 8.09 10.69 15.62
CA LEU A 197 7.87 9.60 16.59
C LEU A 197 7.21 10.12 17.88
N ASN A 198 7.65 11.27 18.39
CA ASN A 198 7.04 11.93 19.56
C ASN A 198 5.56 12.28 19.30
N SER A 199 5.24 12.77 18.09
CA SER A 199 3.85 13.08 17.71
C SER A 199 2.98 11.85 17.63
N VAL A 200 3.52 10.70 17.25
CA VAL A 200 2.76 9.44 17.15
C VAL A 200 2.54 8.83 18.53
N GLU A 201 3.58 8.75 19.36
CA GLU A 201 3.53 8.21 20.72
C GLU A 201 2.50 8.95 21.59
N SER A 202 2.45 10.29 21.48
CA SER A 202 1.51 11.13 22.23
C SER A 202 0.08 11.09 21.72
N ASN A 203 -0.18 10.48 20.56
CA ASN A 203 -1.51 10.45 19.97
C ASN A 203 -2.34 9.29 20.54
N THR A 204 -3.24 9.58 21.47
CA THR A 204 -4.09 8.56 22.11
C THR A 204 -5.21 8.00 21.24
N SER A 205 -5.48 8.59 20.06
CA SER A 205 -6.56 8.15 19.18
C SER A 205 -6.16 7.05 18.20
N VAL A 206 -4.89 6.63 18.18
CA VAL A 206 -4.39 5.60 17.26
C VAL A 206 -4.13 4.27 17.96
N ALA A 207 -4.04 3.19 17.18
CA ALA A 207 -3.85 1.84 17.69
C ALA A 207 -2.59 1.74 18.58
N SER A 208 -2.68 0.94 19.65
CA SER A 208 -1.58 0.75 20.61
C SER A 208 -0.30 0.25 19.93
N ALA A 209 -0.41 -0.64 18.94
CA ALA A 209 0.74 -1.16 18.19
C ALA A 209 1.51 -0.06 17.42
N ILE A 210 0.81 0.95 16.88
CA ILE A 210 1.44 2.08 16.17
C ILE A 210 2.18 2.96 17.16
N ARG A 211 1.58 3.26 18.31
CA ARG A 211 2.26 4.01 19.39
C ARG A 211 3.48 3.28 19.92
N GLN A 212 3.35 1.97 20.15
CA GLN A 212 4.46 1.14 20.63
C GLN A 212 5.62 1.15 19.64
N THR A 213 5.33 1.01 18.33
CA THR A 213 6.36 1.13 17.29
C THR A 213 7.08 2.48 17.35
N ALA A 214 6.33 3.58 17.52
CA ALA A 214 6.96 4.90 17.64
C ALA A 214 7.85 5.02 18.88
N GLN A 215 7.41 4.49 20.02
CA GLN A 215 8.18 4.46 21.26
C GLN A 215 9.46 3.63 21.10
N ASP A 216 9.35 2.39 20.61
CA ASP A 216 10.49 1.47 20.46
C ASP A 216 11.60 2.09 19.59
N TYR A 217 11.21 2.70 18.47
CA TYR A 217 12.17 3.33 17.56
C TYR A 217 12.71 4.66 18.08
N ARG A 218 11.94 5.40 18.89
CA ARG A 218 12.45 6.59 19.59
C ARG A 218 13.53 6.19 20.60
N GLU A 219 13.28 5.18 21.42
CA GLU A 219 14.24 4.65 22.40
C GLU A 219 15.51 4.15 21.70
N PHE A 220 15.35 3.39 20.61
CA PHE A 220 16.48 2.96 19.77
C PHE A 220 17.37 4.12 19.29
N ILE A 221 16.76 5.22 18.83
CA ILE A 221 17.50 6.41 18.37
C ILE A 221 18.26 7.07 19.54
N LEU A 222 17.63 7.19 20.71
CA LEU A 222 18.23 7.82 21.88
C LEU A 222 19.37 6.97 22.48
N ASP A 223 19.19 5.65 22.56
CA ASP A 223 20.20 4.72 23.07
C ASP A 223 21.41 4.61 22.15
N SER A 224 21.20 4.72 20.83
CA SER A 224 22.29 4.73 19.84
C SER A 224 23.19 5.96 19.97
N ASN A 225 22.68 7.07 20.51
CA ASN A 225 23.46 8.28 20.76
C ASN A 225 24.26 8.20 22.07
N ASN A 226 23.74 7.52 23.08
CA ASN A 226 24.42 7.40 24.39
C ASN A 226 25.64 6.46 24.35
N LYS A 227 25.88 5.77 23.24
CA LYS A 227 26.99 4.81 23.04
C LYS A 227 28.12 5.35 22.14
N ASN A 228 28.01 6.59 21.65
CA ASN A 228 29.04 7.31 20.89
C ASN A 228 29.57 8.51 21.69
#